data_AF-A0A1T4LWF7-F1
#
_entry.id   AF-A0A1T4LWF7-F1
#
_cell.length_a   1.000
_cell.length_b   1.000
_cell.length_c   1.000
_cell.angle_alpha   90.00
_cell.angle_beta   90.00
_cell.angle_gamma   90.00
#
_symmetry.space_group_name_H-M   'P 1'
#
loop_
_entity.id
_entity.type
_entity.pdbx_description
1 polymer ?
#
loop_
_entity_poly.entity_id
_entity_poly.type
_entity_poly.pdbx_seq_one_letter_code
_entity_poly.pdbx_strand_id
1 'polypeptide(L)'
;MEKGVLLESLGEIDLPFIHVKDTENERFLLYKNEGKFVRELVENDWIKNLFKIQTYKLRQKNIANLNRMFGKEPCEEISFCEMLLGKSFYIFHDFLGLTFCIIEFPSKNILIIAGAYQSESSEEIATFKNEEFLKLMKLSKQFPKKNLYFTETIYHALHHQVIHCLFSKNERELMEIVAFLKKDFSIHHSLSELAEKFTLTERTIQRRFQMILNMSFTEFYHILKMQYARKLLMRKHYTIEEISAQTGYGTVSSFLNAFKRFYGYTPR
;
A
#
# COMPACT_ATOMS: atom_id res chain seq x y z
N MET A 1 11.95 -2.90 -19.72
CA MET A 1 11.14 -1.88 -20.43
C MET A 1 10.44 -0.94 -19.44
N GLU A 2 9.75 -1.43 -18.40
CA GLU A 2 8.95 -0.62 -17.45
C GLU A 2 9.75 0.42 -16.63
N LYS A 3 10.95 0.07 -16.14
CA LYS A 3 11.78 1.00 -15.35
C LYS A 3 12.27 2.21 -16.18
N GLY A 4 12.56 2.05 -17.47
CA GLY A 4 13.03 3.15 -18.32
C GLY A 4 11.95 4.22 -18.53
N VAL A 5 10.75 3.77 -18.90
CA VAL A 5 9.57 4.64 -19.07
C VAL A 5 9.23 5.37 -17.77
N LEU A 6 9.34 4.70 -16.61
CA LEU A 6 9.17 5.36 -15.32
C LEU A 6 10.18 6.50 -15.13
N LEU A 7 11.47 6.26 -15.38
CA LEU A 7 12.53 7.25 -15.14
C LEU A 7 12.39 8.46 -16.06
N GLU A 8 12.06 8.25 -17.34
CA GLU A 8 11.75 9.33 -18.30
C GLU A 8 10.56 10.15 -17.80
N SER A 9 9.46 9.47 -17.46
CA SER A 9 8.23 10.10 -17.01
C SER A 9 8.41 10.92 -15.73
N LEU A 10 9.18 10.38 -14.75
CA LEU A 10 9.51 11.10 -13.52
C LEU A 10 10.52 12.23 -13.74
N GLY A 11 11.41 12.12 -14.74
CA GLY A 11 12.37 13.14 -15.10
C GLY A 11 11.70 14.46 -15.51
N GLU A 12 10.54 14.40 -16.14
CA GLU A 12 9.79 15.56 -16.64
C GLU A 12 8.92 16.24 -15.58
N ILE A 13 8.54 15.55 -14.50
CA ILE A 13 7.62 16.07 -13.49
C ILE A 13 8.26 17.22 -12.69
N ASP A 14 7.60 18.37 -12.64
CA ASP A 14 8.04 19.53 -11.85
C ASP A 14 7.75 19.35 -10.35
N LEU A 15 8.64 18.59 -9.69
CA LEU A 15 8.66 18.42 -8.23
C LEU A 15 9.99 18.90 -7.64
N PRO A 16 9.98 19.45 -6.42
CA PRO A 16 11.19 19.98 -5.79
C PRO A 16 12.29 18.94 -5.62
N PHE A 17 11.97 17.66 -5.38
CA PHE A 17 12.89 16.55 -5.61
C PHE A 17 12.15 15.29 -6.05
N ILE A 18 12.87 14.39 -6.73
CA ILE A 18 12.45 13.02 -7.00
C ILE A 18 13.67 12.10 -6.95
N HIS A 19 13.61 11.08 -6.10
CA HIS A 19 14.61 10.03 -6.01
C HIS A 19 13.97 8.68 -6.26
N VAL A 20 14.60 7.87 -7.11
CA VAL A 20 14.16 6.50 -7.37
C VAL A 20 15.29 5.57 -6.99
N LYS A 21 15.02 4.59 -6.14
CA LYS A 21 15.96 3.57 -5.67
C LYS A 21 15.51 2.20 -6.14
N ASP A 22 16.45 1.45 -6.70
CA ASP A 22 16.34 0.01 -6.90
C ASP A 22 16.64 -0.67 -5.56
N THR A 23 15.63 -1.29 -4.96
CA THR A 23 15.75 -1.86 -3.61
C THR A 23 16.51 -3.17 -3.58
N GLU A 24 16.59 -3.87 -4.71
CA GLU A 24 17.30 -5.15 -4.84
C GLU A 24 18.81 -4.92 -4.93
N ASN A 25 19.22 -3.93 -5.73
CA ASN A 25 20.64 -3.62 -5.95
C ASN A 25 21.15 -2.49 -5.05
N GLU A 26 20.30 -2.01 -4.13
CA GLU A 26 20.52 -0.87 -3.25
C GLU A 26 21.02 0.43 -3.92
N ARG A 27 20.83 0.58 -5.24
CA ARG A 27 21.33 1.71 -6.02
C ARG A 27 20.22 2.69 -6.36
N PHE A 28 20.55 3.97 -6.47
CA PHE A 28 19.62 4.96 -7.01
C PHE A 28 19.65 4.97 -8.53
N LEU A 29 18.47 5.05 -9.12
CA LEU A 29 18.20 5.07 -10.55
C LEU A 29 17.94 6.50 -11.07
N LEU A 30 17.40 7.37 -10.23
CA LEU A 30 17.14 8.78 -10.54
C LEU A 30 17.47 9.64 -9.33
N TYR A 31 18.17 10.74 -9.59
CA TYR A 31 18.40 11.82 -8.65
C TYR A 31 17.98 13.14 -9.31
N LYS A 32 16.77 13.61 -9.00
CA LYS A 32 16.31 14.92 -9.44
C LYS A 32 16.42 15.91 -8.29
N ASN A 33 17.19 16.97 -8.53
CA ASN A 33 17.52 18.02 -7.57
C ASN A 33 18.27 17.48 -6.33
N GLU A 34 19.53 17.07 -6.50
CA GLU A 34 20.46 16.61 -5.45
C GLU A 34 20.86 17.71 -4.43
N GLY A 35 19.88 18.48 -3.94
CA GLY A 35 20.11 19.43 -2.86
C GLY A 35 20.65 18.73 -1.62
N LYS A 36 21.53 19.41 -0.89
CA LYS A 36 22.18 18.93 0.34
C LYS A 36 21.19 18.33 1.35
N PHE A 37 19.97 18.88 1.43
CA PHE A 37 18.89 18.34 2.28
C PHE A 37 18.59 16.87 2.00
N VAL A 38 18.37 16.49 0.74
CA VAL A 38 17.88 15.14 0.44
C VAL A 38 18.99 14.11 0.61
N ARG A 39 20.23 14.48 0.26
CA ARG A 39 21.40 13.65 0.55
C ARG A 39 21.52 13.39 2.05
N GLU A 40 21.45 14.44 2.89
CA GLU A 40 21.47 14.27 4.34
C GLU A 40 20.25 13.48 4.86
N LEU A 41 19.06 13.71 4.31
CA LEU A 41 17.84 12.99 4.69
C LEU A 41 17.95 11.49 4.44
N VAL A 42 18.47 11.12 3.27
CA VAL A 42 18.57 9.74 2.79
C VAL A 42 19.76 9.01 3.40
N GLU A 43 20.88 9.70 3.65
CA GLU A 43 22.11 9.10 4.19
C GLU A 43 22.12 9.04 5.73
N ASN A 44 21.34 9.87 6.42
CA ASN A 44 21.31 9.91 7.88
C ASN A 44 20.66 8.65 8.47
N ASP A 45 21.44 7.86 9.21
CA ASP A 45 20.98 6.58 9.77
C ASP A 45 19.87 6.72 10.81
N TRP A 46 19.82 7.82 11.57
CA TRP A 46 18.71 8.10 12.49
C TRP A 46 17.42 8.35 11.72
N ILE A 47 17.47 9.12 10.63
CA ILE A 47 16.30 9.36 9.77
C ILE A 47 15.94 8.11 8.99
N LYS A 48 16.90 7.34 8.46
CA LYS A 48 16.64 6.04 7.86
C LYS A 48 15.97 5.13 8.88
N ASN A 49 16.41 5.13 10.13
CA ASN A 49 15.78 4.35 11.20
C ASN A 49 14.42 4.92 11.60
N LEU A 50 14.22 6.23 11.58
CA LEU A 50 12.93 6.86 11.84
C LEU A 50 11.94 6.58 10.71
N PHE A 51 12.38 6.63 9.45
CA PHE A 51 11.62 6.19 8.29
C PHE A 51 11.37 4.71 8.34
N LYS A 52 12.38 3.87 8.63
CA LYS A 52 12.17 2.44 8.84
C LYS A 52 11.17 2.21 9.96
N ILE A 53 11.23 2.94 11.07
CA ILE A 53 10.32 2.80 12.21
C ILE A 53 8.95 3.39 11.89
N GLN A 54 8.81 4.49 11.14
CA GLN A 54 7.53 5.08 10.79
C GLN A 54 6.87 4.32 9.64
N THR A 55 7.60 3.95 8.60
CA THR A 55 7.13 3.03 7.57
C THR A 55 6.87 1.65 8.16
N TYR A 56 7.70 1.12 9.06
CA TYR A 56 7.41 -0.11 9.81
C TYR A 56 6.24 0.07 10.75
N LYS A 57 6.08 1.18 11.48
CA LYS A 57 4.92 1.43 12.36
C LYS A 57 3.67 1.74 11.57
N LEU A 58 3.75 2.31 10.37
CA LEU A 58 2.62 2.51 9.47
C LEU A 58 2.26 1.20 8.80
N ARG A 59 3.23 0.44 8.31
CA ARG A 59 3.08 -0.95 7.85
C ARG A 59 2.52 -1.81 8.97
N GLN A 60 3.03 -1.72 10.20
CA GLN A 60 2.58 -2.48 11.37
C GLN A 60 1.29 -1.94 11.95
N LYS A 61 0.96 -0.64 11.89
CA LYS A 61 -0.35 -0.11 12.28
C LYS A 61 -1.38 -0.48 11.22
N ASN A 62 -0.97 -0.59 9.97
CA ASN A 62 -1.80 -1.09 8.90
C ASN A 62 -1.99 -2.59 8.99
N ILE A 63 -0.91 -3.37 9.13
CA ILE A 63 -0.88 -4.81 9.38
C ILE A 63 -1.52 -5.11 10.73
N ALA A 64 -1.48 -4.24 11.74
CA ALA A 64 -2.16 -4.40 13.02
C ALA A 64 -3.59 -3.89 12.99
N ASN A 65 -3.96 -2.96 12.12
CA ASN A 65 -5.37 -2.66 11.81
C ASN A 65 -5.96 -3.83 11.04
N LEU A 66 -5.23 -4.39 10.08
CA LEU A 66 -5.54 -5.62 9.37
C LEU A 66 -5.55 -6.80 10.34
N ASN A 67 -4.59 -6.97 11.25
CA ASN A 67 -4.53 -8.07 12.22
C ASN A 67 -5.48 -7.85 13.40
N ARG A 68 -5.85 -6.62 13.78
CA ARG A 68 -7.01 -6.35 14.65
C ARG A 68 -8.31 -6.68 13.93
N MET A 69 -8.32 -6.47 12.62
CA MET A 69 -9.39 -6.93 11.74
C MET A 69 -9.25 -8.42 11.39
N PHE A 70 -8.17 -9.16 11.60
CA PHE A 70 -7.99 -10.48 10.95
C PHE A 70 -7.22 -11.52 11.77
N GLY A 71 -6.76 -11.21 12.98
CA GLY A 71 -6.10 -12.13 13.90
C GLY A 71 -4.64 -12.34 13.55
N LYS A 72 -3.80 -12.66 14.55
CA LYS A 72 -2.38 -12.95 14.34
C LYS A 72 -2.20 -14.30 13.61
N GLU A 73 -2.07 -14.27 12.27
CA GLU A 73 -1.60 -15.33 11.32
C GLU A 73 -2.56 -16.43 10.79
N PRO A 74 -2.54 -16.78 9.47
CA PRO A 74 -1.57 -16.44 8.44
C PRO A 74 -2.01 -15.18 7.67
N CYS A 75 -1.20 -14.14 7.77
CA CYS A 75 -1.38 -12.86 7.10
C CYS A 75 -0.53 -12.78 5.81
N GLU A 76 0.17 -13.86 5.44
CA GLU A 76 1.17 -13.88 4.37
C GLU A 76 0.56 -13.81 2.96
N GLU A 77 -0.59 -14.42 2.71
CA GLU A 77 -1.24 -14.42 1.38
C GLU A 77 -1.96 -13.10 1.06
N ILE A 78 -2.52 -12.42 2.08
CA ILE A 78 -3.00 -11.02 1.94
C ILE A 78 -1.82 -10.09 1.76
N SER A 79 -0.73 -10.32 2.50
CA SER A 79 0.50 -9.53 2.38
C SER A 79 1.03 -9.57 0.95
N PHE A 80 0.92 -10.72 0.26
CA PHE A 80 1.26 -10.83 -1.17
C PHE A 80 0.36 -9.95 -2.06
N CYS A 81 -0.95 -9.96 -1.83
CA CYS A 81 -1.88 -9.09 -2.56
C CYS A 81 -1.76 -7.61 -2.15
N GLU A 82 -1.36 -7.27 -0.93
CA GLU A 82 -1.08 -5.88 -0.51
C GLU A 82 0.26 -5.37 -1.06
N MET A 83 1.24 -6.27 -1.20
CA MET A 83 2.51 -6.04 -1.88
C MET A 83 2.32 -5.75 -3.38
N LEU A 84 1.30 -6.34 -4.00
CA LEU A 84 0.90 -6.06 -5.38
C LEU A 84 -0.09 -4.89 -5.50
N LEU A 85 -0.98 -4.67 -4.52
CA LEU A 85 -2.23 -3.90 -4.71
C LEU A 85 -2.50 -2.80 -3.66
N GLY A 86 -1.56 -2.51 -2.76
CA GLY A 86 -1.56 -1.27 -1.99
C GLY A 86 -1.38 -1.40 -0.48
N LYS A 87 -0.18 -1.01 -0.03
CA LYS A 87 0.09 0.06 0.97
C LYS A 87 1.49 0.59 0.71
N SER A 88 1.65 0.99 -0.53
CA SER A 88 2.89 1.38 -1.15
C SER A 88 3.10 2.88 -1.13
N PHE A 89 2.10 3.67 -0.76
CA PHE A 89 2.10 5.12 -0.90
C PHE A 89 1.83 5.80 0.43
N TYR A 90 2.78 6.63 0.87
CA TYR A 90 2.73 7.35 2.14
C TYR A 90 2.99 8.82 1.89
N ILE A 91 2.06 9.69 2.28
CA ILE A 91 2.27 11.12 2.33
C ILE A 91 2.65 11.48 3.77
N PHE A 92 3.82 12.09 3.93
CA PHE A 92 4.30 12.63 5.19
C PHE A 92 3.99 14.11 5.21
N HIS A 93 3.20 14.52 6.20
CA HIS A 93 2.89 15.92 6.46
C HIS A 93 3.73 16.40 7.63
N ASP A 94 4.22 17.64 7.55
CA ASP A 94 4.93 18.36 8.62
C ASP A 94 6.21 17.69 9.14
N PHE A 95 6.77 16.75 8.40
CA PHE A 95 8.04 16.13 8.76
C PHE A 95 9.17 17.12 8.47
N LEU A 96 9.83 17.64 9.52
CA LEU A 96 10.81 18.73 9.42
C LEU A 96 10.23 20.01 8.79
N GLY A 97 8.92 20.23 8.94
CA GLY A 97 8.21 21.34 8.28
C GLY A 97 8.02 21.14 6.78
N LEU A 98 8.08 19.91 6.29
CA LEU A 98 7.88 19.55 4.89
C LEU A 98 6.74 18.56 4.70
N THR A 99 6.11 18.68 3.54
CA THR A 99 5.26 17.63 2.97
C THR A 99 5.98 16.93 1.83
N PHE A 100 6.04 15.61 1.84
CA PHE A 100 6.57 14.77 0.75
C PHE A 100 5.92 13.38 0.77
N CYS A 101 6.16 12.57 -0.26
CA CYS A 101 5.67 11.21 -0.32
C CYS A 101 6.76 10.17 -0.52
N ILE A 102 6.47 8.95 -0.05
CA ILE A 102 7.26 7.75 -0.29
C ILE A 102 6.35 6.74 -1.01
N ILE A 103 6.83 6.21 -2.13
CA ILE A 103 6.13 5.20 -2.93
C ILE A 103 7.00 3.95 -3.07
N GLU A 104 6.52 2.77 -2.69
CA GLU A 104 7.30 1.53 -2.69
C GLU A 104 6.56 0.40 -3.38
N PHE A 105 7.17 -0.17 -4.41
CA PHE A 105 6.64 -1.33 -5.13
C PHE A 105 7.62 -2.50 -4.97
N PRO A 106 7.46 -3.34 -3.93
CA PRO A 106 8.38 -4.45 -3.68
C PRO A 106 8.42 -5.44 -4.85
N SER A 107 7.29 -5.72 -5.50
CA SER A 107 7.22 -6.59 -6.68
C SER A 107 8.01 -6.06 -7.89
N LYS A 108 8.31 -4.77 -7.92
CA LYS A 108 9.10 -4.11 -8.98
C LYS A 108 10.50 -3.72 -8.51
N ASN A 109 10.85 -3.99 -7.25
CA ASN A 109 12.08 -3.57 -6.58
C ASN A 109 12.32 -2.06 -6.69
N ILE A 110 11.27 -1.24 -6.48
CA ILE A 110 11.32 0.22 -6.65
C ILE A 110 10.87 0.92 -5.38
N LEU A 111 11.67 1.88 -4.93
CA LEU A 111 11.32 2.86 -3.92
C LEU A 111 11.46 4.25 -4.51
N ILE A 112 10.45 5.09 -4.36
CA ILE A 112 10.41 6.47 -4.83
C ILE A 112 10.24 7.35 -3.60
N ILE A 113 11.05 8.40 -3.52
CA ILE A 113 10.90 9.46 -2.54
C ILE A 113 10.76 10.75 -3.34
N ALA A 114 9.59 11.38 -3.27
CA ALA A 114 9.27 12.53 -4.12
C ALA A 114 8.60 13.64 -3.31
N GLY A 115 8.90 14.90 -3.63
CA GLY A 115 8.24 16.07 -3.01
C GLY A 115 9.17 17.05 -2.32
N ALA A 116 8.74 17.48 -1.12
CA ALA A 116 9.17 18.63 -0.30
C ALA A 116 8.61 19.98 -0.73
N TYR A 117 7.41 20.25 -0.24
CA TYR A 117 6.92 21.61 -0.05
C TYR A 117 6.99 21.95 1.43
N GLN A 118 7.32 23.20 1.75
CA GLN A 118 7.18 23.68 3.12
C GLN A 118 5.71 23.64 3.54
N SER A 119 5.47 23.11 4.73
CA SER A 119 4.16 23.08 5.34
C SER A 119 3.85 24.35 6.14
N GLU A 120 2.56 24.60 6.34
CA GLU A 120 2.06 25.79 7.03
C GLU A 120 2.41 25.80 8.54
N SER A 121 2.68 24.64 9.13
CA SER A 121 2.96 24.44 10.57
C SER A 121 4.45 24.41 10.94
N SER A 122 5.35 24.77 10.01
CA SER A 122 6.81 24.72 10.21
C SER A 122 7.35 25.56 11.40
N GLU A 123 6.53 26.45 11.97
CA GLU A 123 6.89 27.36 13.06
C GLU A 123 6.79 26.73 14.47
N GLU A 124 6.00 25.65 14.66
CA GLU A 124 5.78 25.03 15.99
C GLU A 124 6.87 24.02 16.40
N ILE A 125 7.64 23.51 15.42
CA ILE A 125 8.63 22.42 15.60
C ILE A 125 9.94 22.92 16.27
N ALA A 126 10.08 24.23 16.48
CA ALA A 126 11.29 24.89 16.99
C ALA A 126 11.67 24.56 18.46
N THR A 127 10.90 23.73 19.16
CA THR A 127 11.12 23.36 20.57
C THR A 127 12.11 22.21 20.77
N PHE A 128 12.54 21.52 19.71
CA PHE A 128 13.48 20.40 19.79
C PHE A 128 14.96 20.85 19.88
N LYS A 129 15.66 20.43 20.94
CA LYS A 129 17.09 20.72 21.19
C LYS A 129 18.02 19.63 20.65
N ASN A 130 17.95 19.33 19.35
CA ASN A 130 18.87 18.40 18.69
C ASN A 130 19.55 19.12 17.51
N GLU A 131 20.87 19.19 17.51
CA GLU A 131 21.63 19.96 16.51
C GLU A 131 21.46 19.42 15.08
N GLU A 132 21.45 18.10 14.92
CA GLU A 132 21.26 17.44 13.63
C GLU A 132 19.84 17.73 13.11
N PHE A 133 18.84 17.68 13.99
CA PHE A 133 17.46 18.02 13.66
C PHE A 133 17.32 19.48 13.23
N LEU A 134 17.94 20.41 13.96
CA LEU A 134 17.94 21.84 13.61
C LEU A 134 18.65 22.12 12.29
N LYS A 135 19.73 21.40 11.99
CA LYS A 135 20.44 21.48 10.71
C LYS A 135 19.52 21.07 9.55
N LEU A 136 18.81 19.96 9.69
CA LEU A 136 17.85 19.47 8.70
C LEU A 136 16.66 20.42 8.54
N MET A 137 16.15 20.99 9.63
CA MET A 137 15.11 22.03 9.58
C MET A 137 15.58 23.30 8.87
N LYS A 138 16.85 23.69 8.99
CA LYS A 138 17.38 24.82 8.23
C LYS A 138 17.44 24.51 6.75
N LEU A 139 17.87 23.30 6.40
CA LEU A 139 17.93 22.84 5.01
C LEU A 139 16.52 22.68 4.40
N SER A 140 15.51 22.27 5.18
CA SER A 140 14.13 22.17 4.68
C SER A 140 13.52 23.53 4.30
N LYS A 141 14.03 24.64 4.87
CA LYS A 141 13.59 25.99 4.52
C LYS A 141 13.95 26.42 3.10
N GLN A 142 14.74 25.66 2.35
CA GLN A 142 15.05 25.95 0.95
C GLN A 142 13.91 25.58 -0.01
N PHE A 143 12.93 24.80 0.45
CA PHE A 143 11.83 24.32 -0.40
C PHE A 143 10.68 25.33 -0.48
N PRO A 144 9.95 25.38 -1.62
CA PRO A 144 8.84 26.30 -1.80
C PRO A 144 7.67 25.97 -0.87
N LYS A 145 6.98 26.99 -0.36
CA LYS A 145 5.70 26.83 0.37
C LYS A 145 4.58 26.49 -0.62
N LYS A 146 3.75 25.50 -0.31
CA LYS A 146 2.49 25.22 -1.02
C LYS A 146 1.43 24.77 -0.04
N ASN A 147 0.18 25.05 -0.40
CA ASN A 147 -0.98 24.64 0.39
C ASN A 147 -1.10 23.10 0.45
N LEU A 148 -1.46 22.59 1.63
CA LEU A 148 -1.54 21.17 1.92
C LEU A 148 -2.43 20.40 0.92
N TYR A 149 -3.65 20.88 0.70
CA TYR A 149 -4.62 20.21 -0.18
C TYR A 149 -4.11 20.12 -1.63
N PHE A 150 -3.42 21.17 -2.07
CA PHE A 150 -2.78 21.19 -3.38
C PHE A 150 -1.64 20.16 -3.47
N THR A 151 -0.81 20.03 -2.42
CA THR A 151 0.28 19.04 -2.39
C THR A 151 -0.24 17.61 -2.39
N GLU A 152 -1.31 17.32 -1.66
CA GLU A 152 -1.95 16.00 -1.68
C GLU A 152 -2.40 15.63 -3.09
N THR A 153 -3.06 16.56 -3.79
CA THR A 153 -3.53 16.34 -5.15
C THR A 153 -2.38 15.97 -6.10
N ILE A 154 -1.25 16.68 -6.01
CA ILE A 154 -0.03 16.36 -6.78
C ILE A 154 0.48 14.95 -6.46
N TYR A 155 0.59 14.60 -5.17
CA TYR A 155 1.15 13.29 -4.81
C TYR A 155 0.24 12.13 -5.20
N HIS A 156 -1.08 12.30 -5.15
CA HIS A 156 -2.02 11.30 -5.66
C HIS A 156 -1.92 11.16 -7.19
N ALA A 157 -1.78 12.26 -7.92
CA ALA A 157 -1.57 12.24 -9.37
C ALA A 157 -0.26 11.53 -9.74
N LEU A 158 0.83 11.82 -9.01
CA LEU A 158 2.11 11.14 -9.14
C LEU A 158 1.96 9.62 -8.91
N HIS A 159 1.31 9.22 -7.82
CA HIS A 159 1.08 7.81 -7.53
C HIS A 159 0.34 7.10 -8.66
N HIS A 160 -0.72 7.72 -9.18
CA HIS A 160 -1.45 7.19 -10.33
C HIS A 160 -0.56 7.03 -11.55
N GLN A 161 0.22 8.05 -11.92
CA GLN A 161 1.16 8.00 -13.04
C GLN A 161 2.19 6.87 -12.89
N VAL A 162 2.79 6.73 -11.69
CA VAL A 162 3.74 5.65 -11.41
C VAL A 162 3.12 4.27 -11.58
N ILE A 163 1.87 4.07 -11.14
CA ILE A 163 1.13 2.82 -11.37
C ILE A 163 0.98 2.55 -12.86
N HIS A 164 0.65 3.57 -13.66
CA HIS A 164 0.53 3.41 -15.12
C HIS A 164 1.85 3.06 -15.81
N CYS A 165 2.98 3.56 -15.31
CA CYS A 165 4.31 3.24 -15.82
C CYS A 165 4.77 1.83 -15.43
N LEU A 166 4.47 1.39 -14.21
CA LEU A 166 5.03 0.15 -13.64
C LEU A 166 4.19 -1.09 -13.86
N PHE A 167 2.89 -0.94 -14.08
CA PHE A 167 1.98 -2.07 -14.22
C PHE A 167 1.30 -2.01 -15.56
N SER A 168 1.17 -3.16 -16.22
CA SER A 168 0.39 -3.30 -17.45
C SER A 168 -1.09 -3.02 -17.21
N LYS A 169 -1.84 -2.75 -18.29
CA LYS A 169 -3.30 -2.59 -18.24
C LYS A 169 -4.00 -3.76 -17.52
N ASN A 170 -3.58 -4.99 -17.79
CA ASN A 170 -4.17 -6.19 -17.19
C ASN A 170 -3.93 -6.26 -15.68
N GLU A 171 -2.73 -5.89 -15.23
CA GLU A 171 -2.40 -5.82 -13.80
C GLU A 171 -3.25 -4.74 -13.12
N ARG A 172 -3.34 -3.54 -13.70
CA ARG A 172 -4.15 -2.43 -13.16
C ARG A 172 -5.62 -2.78 -13.02
N GLU A 173 -6.23 -3.37 -14.04
CA GLU A 173 -7.63 -3.80 -13.97
C GLU A 173 -7.84 -4.90 -12.92
N LEU A 174 -6.87 -5.81 -12.75
CA LEU A 174 -6.92 -6.78 -11.66
C LEU A 174 -6.81 -6.10 -10.28
N MET A 175 -5.98 -5.06 -10.16
CA MET A 175 -5.88 -4.26 -8.93
C MET A 175 -7.22 -3.64 -8.56
N GLU A 176 -7.93 -3.08 -9.53
CA GLU A 176 -9.24 -2.46 -9.33
C GLU A 176 -10.29 -3.49 -8.89
N ILE A 177 -10.32 -4.68 -9.52
CA ILE A 177 -11.21 -5.78 -9.13
C ILE A 177 -10.94 -6.19 -7.69
N VAL A 178 -9.67 -6.43 -7.34
CA VAL A 178 -9.32 -6.85 -5.98
C VAL A 178 -9.60 -5.75 -4.96
N ALA A 179 -9.31 -4.48 -5.27
CA ALA A 179 -9.62 -3.35 -4.41
C ALA A 179 -11.13 -3.24 -4.17
N PHE A 180 -11.96 -3.49 -5.19
CA PHE A 180 -13.41 -3.54 -5.06
C PHE A 180 -13.87 -4.67 -4.16
N LEU A 181 -13.38 -5.90 -4.38
CA LEU A 181 -13.71 -7.07 -3.54
C LEU A 181 -13.29 -6.89 -2.08
N LYS A 182 -12.24 -6.10 -1.82
CA LYS A 182 -11.78 -5.79 -0.46
C LYS A 182 -12.61 -4.75 0.28
N LYS A 183 -13.46 -3.97 -0.40
CA LYS A 183 -14.28 -2.94 0.26
C LYS A 183 -15.35 -3.53 1.17
N ASP A 184 -15.95 -4.64 0.76
CA ASP A 184 -16.96 -5.34 1.55
C ASP A 184 -16.90 -6.85 1.32
N PHE A 185 -16.33 -7.56 2.29
CA PHE A 185 -16.21 -9.01 2.26
C PHE A 185 -17.51 -9.75 2.61
N SER A 186 -18.53 -9.02 3.12
CA SER A 186 -19.84 -9.60 3.42
C SER A 186 -20.69 -9.81 2.16
N ILE A 187 -20.35 -9.11 1.07
CA ILE A 187 -21.09 -9.17 -0.20
C ILE A 187 -20.50 -10.26 -1.08
N HIS A 188 -21.35 -11.20 -1.49
CA HIS A 188 -21.02 -12.17 -2.53
C HIS A 188 -21.08 -11.55 -3.91
N HIS A 189 -19.94 -11.59 -4.59
CA HIS A 189 -19.82 -11.16 -5.98
C HIS A 189 -19.63 -12.37 -6.88
N SER A 190 -20.59 -12.60 -7.77
CA SER A 190 -20.42 -13.58 -8.83
C SER A 190 -19.40 -13.09 -9.86
N LEU A 191 -18.79 -14.01 -10.61
CA LEU A 191 -17.92 -13.63 -11.74
C LEU A 191 -18.69 -12.82 -12.78
N SER A 192 -19.98 -13.10 -12.96
CA SER A 192 -20.88 -12.39 -13.87
C SER A 192 -21.04 -10.92 -13.48
N GLU A 193 -21.29 -10.64 -12.20
CA GLU A 193 -21.37 -9.26 -11.69
C GLU A 193 -20.05 -8.50 -11.87
N LEU A 194 -18.92 -9.15 -11.61
CA LEU A 194 -17.61 -8.54 -11.81
C LEU A 194 -17.34 -8.29 -13.30
N ALA A 195 -17.72 -9.23 -14.16
CA ALA A 195 -17.61 -9.09 -15.61
C ALA A 195 -18.40 -7.88 -16.11
N GLU A 196 -19.66 -7.74 -15.70
CA GLU A 196 -20.49 -6.58 -16.03
C GLU A 196 -19.89 -5.28 -15.49
N LYS A 197 -19.56 -5.24 -14.20
CA LYS A 197 -19.07 -4.04 -13.51
C LYS A 197 -17.78 -3.48 -14.11
N PHE A 198 -16.84 -4.36 -14.46
CA PHE A 198 -15.53 -3.97 -15.00
C PHE A 198 -15.49 -4.00 -16.53
N THR A 199 -16.62 -4.28 -17.19
CA THR A 199 -16.72 -4.39 -18.65
C THR A 199 -15.72 -5.42 -19.21
N LEU A 200 -15.65 -6.57 -18.56
CA LEU A 200 -14.79 -7.71 -18.90
C LEU A 200 -15.64 -8.97 -19.13
N THR A 201 -15.03 -10.04 -19.63
CA THR A 201 -15.65 -11.37 -19.61
C THR A 201 -15.20 -12.16 -18.39
N GLU A 202 -16.04 -13.07 -17.89
CA GLU A 202 -15.68 -13.96 -16.78
C GLU A 202 -14.37 -14.72 -17.05
N ARG A 203 -14.20 -15.20 -18.29
CA ARG A 203 -12.96 -15.86 -18.75
C ARG A 203 -11.75 -14.94 -18.64
N THR A 204 -11.90 -13.65 -18.93
CA THR A 204 -10.81 -12.67 -18.80
C THR A 204 -10.42 -12.47 -17.36
N ILE A 205 -11.41 -12.36 -16.46
CA ILE A 205 -11.16 -12.23 -15.02
C ILE A 205 -10.42 -13.48 -14.51
N GLN A 206 -10.95 -14.68 -14.76
CA GLN A 206 -10.31 -15.94 -14.36
C GLN A 206 -8.87 -16.04 -14.87
N ARG A 207 -8.65 -15.77 -16.16
CA ARG A 207 -7.31 -15.82 -16.76
C ARG A 207 -6.35 -14.84 -16.08
N ARG A 208 -6.80 -13.64 -15.71
CA ARG A 208 -5.95 -12.64 -15.04
C ARG A 208 -5.55 -13.07 -13.64
N PHE A 209 -6.51 -13.56 -12.85
CA PHE A 209 -6.21 -14.16 -11.55
C PHE A 209 -5.14 -15.26 -11.70
N GLN A 210 -5.32 -16.16 -12.67
CA GLN A 210 -4.35 -17.24 -12.88
C GLN A 210 -2.98 -16.75 -13.34
N MET A 211 -2.91 -15.80 -14.28
CA MET A 211 -1.64 -15.35 -14.86
C MET A 211 -0.86 -14.42 -13.93
N ILE A 212 -1.54 -13.59 -13.13
CA ILE A 212 -0.91 -12.53 -12.34
C ILE A 212 -0.74 -12.95 -10.88
N LEU A 213 -1.74 -13.64 -10.30
CA LEU A 213 -1.71 -14.09 -8.90
C LEU A 213 -1.39 -15.57 -8.75
N ASN A 214 -1.24 -16.30 -9.86
CA ASN A 214 -1.04 -17.75 -9.86
C ASN A 214 -2.10 -18.54 -9.07
N MET A 215 -3.34 -18.03 -9.07
CA MET A 215 -4.48 -18.64 -8.40
C MET A 215 -5.76 -18.36 -9.18
N SER A 216 -6.75 -19.22 -9.04
CA SER A 216 -8.09 -18.99 -9.57
C SER A 216 -8.82 -17.89 -8.79
N PHE A 217 -9.83 -17.28 -9.41
CA PHE A 217 -10.74 -16.34 -8.73
C PHE A 217 -11.41 -16.99 -7.51
N THR A 218 -11.81 -18.26 -7.61
CA THR A 218 -12.46 -19.00 -6.53
C THR A 218 -11.54 -19.24 -5.35
N GLU A 219 -10.25 -19.53 -5.58
CA GLU A 219 -9.25 -19.66 -4.52
C GLU A 219 -9.03 -18.31 -3.84
N PHE A 220 -8.85 -17.25 -4.62
CA PHE A 220 -8.74 -15.88 -4.10
C PHE A 220 -9.96 -15.48 -3.25
N TYR A 221 -11.17 -15.76 -3.74
CA TYR A 221 -12.39 -15.42 -3.02
C TYR A 221 -12.55 -16.26 -1.74
N HIS A 222 -12.14 -17.53 -1.77
CA HIS A 222 -12.11 -18.39 -0.58
C HIS A 222 -11.16 -17.83 0.48
N ILE A 223 -9.96 -17.39 0.08
CA ILE A 223 -8.98 -16.70 0.93
C ILE A 223 -9.62 -15.48 1.62
N LEU A 224 -10.29 -14.62 0.84
CA LEU A 224 -10.98 -13.44 1.40
C LEU A 224 -12.09 -13.82 2.41
N LYS A 225 -12.88 -14.87 2.13
CA LYS A 225 -13.91 -15.35 3.06
C LYS A 225 -13.33 -15.84 4.38
N MET A 226 -12.26 -16.62 4.34
CA MET A 226 -11.62 -17.16 5.54
C MET A 226 -11.08 -16.05 6.44
N GLN A 227 -10.52 -15.01 5.82
CA GLN A 227 -10.04 -13.83 6.54
C GLN A 227 -11.19 -13.06 7.17
N TYR A 228 -12.25 -12.82 6.42
CA TYR A 228 -13.45 -12.18 6.97
C TYR A 228 -14.07 -13.00 8.11
N ALA A 229 -14.12 -14.33 8.00
CA ALA A 229 -14.56 -15.19 9.10
C ALA A 229 -13.72 -14.98 10.37
N ARG A 230 -12.38 -14.95 10.20
CA ARG A 230 -11.46 -14.73 11.29
C ARG A 230 -11.59 -13.35 11.94
N LYS A 231 -11.92 -12.32 11.15
CA LYS A 231 -12.30 -10.99 11.65
C LYS A 231 -13.46 -11.03 12.61
N LEU A 232 -14.51 -11.74 12.21
CA LEU A 232 -15.73 -11.85 13.00
C LEU A 232 -15.46 -12.64 14.29
N LEU A 233 -14.68 -13.72 14.22
CA LEU A 233 -14.27 -14.51 15.39
C LEU A 233 -13.51 -13.66 16.42
N MET A 234 -12.56 -12.84 15.97
CA MET A 234 -11.80 -11.97 16.86
C MET A 234 -12.63 -10.94 17.60
N ARG A 235 -13.70 -10.45 16.98
CA ARG A 235 -14.59 -9.46 17.58
C ARG A 235 -15.40 -10.04 18.73
N LYS A 236 -15.51 -11.38 18.85
CA LYS A 236 -16.26 -12.11 19.89
C LYS A 236 -17.72 -11.65 20.08
N HIS A 237 -18.30 -11.03 19.05
CA HIS A 237 -19.70 -10.56 19.05
C HIS A 237 -20.60 -11.40 18.16
N TYR A 238 -20.05 -12.40 17.46
CA TYR A 238 -20.78 -13.23 16.50
C TYR A 238 -20.64 -14.71 16.87
N THR A 239 -21.73 -15.46 16.75
CA THR A 239 -21.74 -16.91 16.89
C THR A 239 -21.13 -17.60 15.66
N ILE A 240 -20.76 -18.87 15.78
CA ILE A 240 -20.25 -19.64 14.63
C ILE A 240 -21.31 -19.73 13.52
N GLU A 241 -22.58 -19.84 13.89
CA GLU A 241 -23.74 -19.83 13.00
C GLU A 241 -23.82 -18.52 12.20
N GLU A 242 -23.72 -17.38 12.89
CA GLU A 242 -23.76 -16.05 12.26
C GLU A 242 -22.57 -15.82 11.33
N ILE A 243 -21.39 -16.30 11.73
CA ILE A 243 -20.17 -16.19 10.92
C ILE A 243 -20.28 -17.06 9.66
N SER A 244 -20.82 -18.27 9.78
CA SER A 244 -21.09 -19.16 8.64
C SER A 244 -22.05 -18.48 7.65
N ALA A 245 -23.12 -17.85 8.14
CA ALA A 245 -24.08 -17.14 7.31
C ALA A 245 -23.45 -15.92 6.62
N GLN A 246 -22.71 -15.08 7.36
CA GLN A 246 -22.07 -13.86 6.82
C GLN A 246 -20.95 -14.14 5.82
N THR A 247 -20.32 -15.31 5.90
CA THR A 247 -19.31 -15.76 4.94
C THR A 247 -19.93 -16.57 3.78
N GLY A 248 -21.25 -16.73 3.81
CA GLY A 248 -22.13 -17.41 2.86
C GLY A 248 -21.79 -18.87 2.62
N TYR A 249 -21.53 -19.59 3.72
CA TYR A 249 -21.57 -21.05 3.73
C TYR A 249 -22.98 -21.51 4.06
N GLY A 250 -23.50 -22.45 3.27
CA GLY A 250 -24.87 -22.96 3.44
C GLY A 250 -25.10 -23.72 4.75
N THR A 251 -24.05 -24.21 5.40
CA THR A 251 -24.13 -24.88 6.71
C THR A 251 -22.91 -24.58 7.56
N VAL A 252 -23.09 -24.58 8.88
CA VAL A 252 -22.01 -24.44 9.86
C VAL A 252 -20.94 -25.51 9.66
N SER A 253 -21.32 -26.76 9.40
CA SER A 253 -20.37 -27.84 9.16
C SER A 253 -19.49 -27.58 7.94
N SER A 254 -20.06 -27.02 6.86
CA SER A 254 -19.30 -26.64 5.66
C SER A 254 -18.30 -25.54 5.97
N PHE A 255 -18.73 -24.51 6.72
CA PHE A 255 -17.86 -23.46 7.21
C PHE A 255 -16.72 -23.99 8.09
N LEU A 256 -17.02 -24.83 9.09
CA LEU A 256 -16.02 -25.37 10.01
C LEU A 256 -14.98 -26.24 9.30
N ASN A 257 -15.41 -27.05 8.33
CA ASN A 257 -14.50 -27.86 7.51
C ASN A 257 -13.60 -26.99 6.63
N ALA A 258 -14.17 -25.97 5.98
CA ALA A 258 -13.41 -25.00 5.20
C ALA A 258 -12.40 -24.24 6.07
N PHE A 259 -12.83 -23.74 7.22
CA PHE A 259 -11.98 -23.02 8.17
C PHE A 259 -10.85 -23.91 8.68
N LYS A 260 -11.14 -25.15 9.08
CA LYS A 260 -10.13 -26.11 9.52
C LYS A 260 -9.13 -26.45 8.41
N ARG A 261 -9.59 -26.62 7.18
CA ARG A 261 -8.71 -26.87 6.03
C ARG A 261 -7.79 -25.68 5.76
N PHE A 262 -8.30 -24.46 5.92
CA PHE A 262 -7.54 -23.24 5.66
C PHE A 262 -6.55 -22.90 6.79
N TYR A 263 -6.99 -22.94 8.04
CA TYR A 263 -6.22 -22.51 9.21
C TYR A 263 -5.54 -23.65 9.98
N GLY A 264 -5.86 -24.91 9.67
CA GLY A 264 -5.34 -26.09 10.38
C GLY A 264 -6.05 -26.42 11.70
N TYR A 265 -7.00 -25.58 12.15
CA TYR A 265 -7.74 -25.78 13.39
C TYR A 265 -9.20 -25.36 13.27
N THR A 266 -10.07 -25.91 14.12
CA THR A 266 -11.48 -25.48 14.20
C THR A 266 -11.59 -24.22 15.07
N PRO A 267 -12.37 -23.22 14.66
CA PRO A 267 -12.62 -22.05 15.49
C PRO A 267 -13.37 -22.48 16.76
N ARG A 268 -13.00 -21.90 17.90
CA ARG A 268 -13.60 -22.14 19.22
C ARG A 268 -14.07 -20.82 19.82
#